data_AF-A0A8T6LHB3-F1
#
_entry.id   AF-A0A8T6LHB3-F1
#
_cell.length_a   1.000
_cell.length_b   1.000
_cell.length_c   1.000
_cell.angle_alpha   90.00
_cell.angle_beta   90.00
_cell.angle_gamma   90.00
#
_symmetry.space_group_name_H-M   'P 1'
#
loop_
_entity.id
_entity.type
_entity.pdbx_description
1 polymer ?
#
loop_
_entity_poly.entity_id
_entity_poly.type
_entity_poly.pdbx_seq_one_letter_code
_entity_poly.pdbx_strand_id
1 'polypeptide(L)'
;DARADHQTIEQVWFAGVHSDVGGWYTDAGLSDIALEWMLDRAEARGLRLRPDWRARLSPDPAGRLHVSRAGFWRLWRPAPRTIPEGARIHRSVLARMDDPALGYGPGNLPGRYEVVE
;
A
#
# COMPACT_ATOMS: atom_id res chain seq x y z
N ASP A 1 4.51 -7.23 24.25
CA ASP A 1 4.85 -7.64 22.87
C ASP A 1 6.30 -8.06 22.75
N ALA A 2 6.61 -9.31 23.09
CA ALA A 2 7.93 -9.88 22.83
C ALA A 2 7.90 -10.53 21.44
N ARG A 3 8.63 -9.96 20.48
CA ARG A 3 8.90 -10.64 19.20
C ARG A 3 9.72 -11.90 19.50
N ALA A 4 9.37 -13.03 18.91
CA ALA A 4 10.23 -14.21 19.00
C ALA A 4 11.57 -13.91 18.31
N ASP A 5 12.68 -14.41 18.86
CA ASP A 5 14.06 -14.07 18.43
C ASP A 5 14.38 -14.37 16.95
N HIS A 6 13.50 -15.08 16.25
CA HIS A 6 13.62 -15.46 14.85
C HIS A 6 12.61 -14.75 13.92
N GLN A 7 11.84 -13.78 14.42
CA GLN A 7 10.83 -13.08 13.63
C GLN A 7 11.30 -11.68 13.23
N THR A 8 11.40 -11.45 11.93
CA THR A 8 11.57 -10.11 11.35
C THR A 8 10.20 -9.56 10.95
N ILE A 9 9.92 -8.30 11.30
CA ILE A 9 8.72 -7.59 10.82
C ILE A 9 9.16 -6.41 9.96
N GLU A 10 8.66 -6.39 8.74
CA GLU A 10 8.73 -5.25 7.85
C GLU A 10 7.33 -4.65 7.69
N GLN A 11 7.26 -3.32 7.84
CA GLN A 11 6.02 -2.56 7.70
C GLN A 11 6.27 -1.44 6.70
N VAL A 12 5.43 -1.38 5.66
CA VAL A 12 5.49 -0.41 4.57
C VAL A 12 4.09 0.17 4.34
N TRP A 13 4.03 1.47 4.05
CA TRP A 13 2.78 2.18 3.78
C TRP A 13 2.52 2.33 2.28
N PHE A 14 1.28 2.09 1.88
CA PHE A 14 0.77 2.19 0.51
C PHE A 14 -0.38 3.20 0.45
N ALA A 15 -0.66 3.73 -0.74
CA ALA A 15 -1.77 4.62 -0.98
C ALA A 15 -3.10 3.84 -1.00
N GLY A 16 -4.13 4.40 -0.35
CA GLY A 16 -5.51 3.90 -0.49
C GLY A 16 -6.18 3.44 0.79
N VAL A 17 -7.43 2.98 0.63
CA VAL A 17 -8.23 2.37 1.69
C VAL A 17 -7.91 0.87 1.83
N HIS A 18 -8.57 0.19 2.77
CA HIS A 18 -8.31 -1.22 3.08
C HIS A 18 -8.25 -2.13 1.84
N SER A 19 -9.21 -2.02 0.93
CA SER A 19 -9.28 -2.84 -0.27
C SER A 19 -8.39 -2.35 -1.43
N ASP A 20 -7.90 -1.11 -1.39
CA ASP A 20 -6.84 -0.65 -2.32
C ASP A 20 -5.48 -1.29 -1.98
N VAL A 21 -5.32 -1.87 -0.79
CA VAL A 21 -4.11 -2.61 -0.38
C VAL A 21 -4.37 -4.11 -0.34
N GLY A 22 -5.51 -4.52 0.23
CA GLY A 22 -5.84 -5.93 0.43
C GLY A 22 -6.48 -6.63 -0.77
N GLY A 23 -6.91 -5.87 -1.79
CA GLY A 23 -7.64 -6.39 -2.94
C GLY A 23 -9.11 -6.69 -2.61
N TRP A 24 -10.00 -6.30 -3.52
CA TRP A 24 -11.44 -6.63 -3.56
C TRP A 24 -12.10 -5.99 -4.78
N TYR A 25 -11.60 -4.80 -5.17
CA TYR A 25 -12.10 -4.05 -6.31
C TYR A 25 -11.66 -4.65 -7.65
N THR A 26 -12.48 -4.43 -8.68
CA THR A 26 -12.12 -4.76 -10.07
C THR A 26 -10.98 -3.88 -10.58
N ASP A 27 -10.92 -2.63 -10.12
CA ASP A 27 -9.83 -1.70 -10.36
C ASP A 27 -8.64 -2.05 -9.44
N ALA A 28 -7.87 -3.07 -9.83
CA ALA A 28 -6.84 -3.67 -8.96
C ALA A 28 -5.49 -2.93 -8.94
N GLY A 29 -5.31 -1.85 -9.71
CA GLY A 29 -4.00 -1.22 -9.90
C GLY A 29 -3.26 -0.83 -8.62
N LEU A 30 -3.98 -0.32 -7.60
CA LEU A 30 -3.37 -0.01 -6.30
C LEU A 30 -3.06 -1.27 -5.47
N SER A 31 -3.96 -2.25 -5.47
CA SER A 31 -3.76 -3.49 -4.70
C SER A 31 -2.70 -4.39 -5.32
N ASP A 32 -2.54 -4.33 -6.64
CA ASP A 32 -1.52 -5.06 -7.38
C ASP A 32 -0.12 -4.55 -7.04
N ILE A 33 0.04 -3.26 -6.70
CA ILE A 33 1.31 -2.75 -6.16
C ILE A 33 1.64 -3.40 -4.82
N ALA A 34 0.67 -3.46 -3.90
CA ALA A 34 0.89 -4.07 -2.59
C ALA A 34 1.10 -5.59 -2.68
N LEU A 35 0.40 -6.24 -3.61
CA LEU A 35 0.56 -7.67 -3.88
C LEU A 35 1.92 -7.98 -4.52
N GLU A 36 2.35 -7.21 -5.52
CA GLU A 36 3.67 -7.35 -6.13
C GLU A 36 4.77 -7.26 -5.07
N TRP A 37 4.70 -6.22 -4.23
CA TRP A 37 5.61 -6.04 -3.11
C TRP A 37 5.65 -7.26 -2.18
N MET A 38 4.48 -7.78 -1.80
CA MET A 38 4.40 -8.94 -0.91
C MET A 38 4.97 -10.21 -1.55
N LEU A 39 4.69 -10.42 -2.85
CA LEU A 39 5.18 -11.57 -3.60
C LEU A 39 6.69 -11.55 -3.76
N ASP A 40 7.29 -10.37 -3.98
CA ASP A 40 8.75 -10.19 -3.98
C ASP A 40 9.38 -10.62 -2.67
N ARG A 41 8.80 -10.19 -1.54
CA ARG A 41 9.30 -10.57 -0.21
C ARG A 41 9.13 -12.06 0.03
N ALA A 42 8.01 -12.64 -0.39
CA ALA A 42 7.75 -14.06 -0.21
C ALA A 42 8.71 -14.92 -1.05
N GLU A 43 8.94 -14.55 -2.32
CA GLU A 43 9.89 -15.21 -3.22
C GLU A 43 11.33 -15.12 -2.69
N ALA A 44 11.75 -13.94 -2.21
CA ALA A 44 13.05 -13.75 -1.56
C ALA A 44 13.25 -14.60 -0.28
N ARG A 45 12.15 -15.08 0.32
CA ARG A 45 12.16 -16.02 1.46
C ARG A 45 11.91 -17.47 1.05
N GLY A 46 11.94 -17.76 -0.24
CA GLY A 46 11.88 -19.12 -0.79
C GLY A 46 10.48 -19.63 -1.11
N LEU A 47 9.44 -18.79 -1.04
CA LEU A 47 8.11 -19.18 -1.51
C LEU A 47 8.16 -19.39 -3.03
N ARG A 48 7.80 -20.58 -3.51
CA ARG A 48 7.72 -20.86 -4.94
C ARG A 48 6.46 -20.24 -5.52
N LEU A 49 6.64 -19.21 -6.33
CA LEU A 49 5.57 -18.59 -7.09
C LEU A 49 5.49 -19.19 -8.49
N ARG A 50 4.36 -18.97 -9.15
CA ARG A 50 4.21 -19.34 -10.57
C ARG A 50 5.16 -18.48 -11.41
N PRO A 51 5.86 -19.02 -12.42
CA PRO A 51 6.77 -18.21 -13.24
C PRO A 51 6.12 -16.98 -13.91
N ASP A 52 4.81 -17.04 -14.18
CA ASP A 52 4.03 -15.98 -14.81
C ASP A 52 3.35 -15.02 -13.82
N TRP A 53 3.66 -15.08 -12.51
CA TRP A 53 2.92 -14.32 -11.50
C TRP A 53 2.95 -12.82 -11.73
N ARG A 54 4.11 -12.23 -12.12
CA ARG A 54 4.23 -10.79 -12.39
C ARG A 54 3.36 -10.34 -13.56
N ALA A 55 3.30 -11.15 -14.62
CA ALA A 55 2.52 -10.85 -15.81
C ALA A 55 0.99 -10.88 -15.57
N ARG A 56 0.56 -11.35 -14.39
CA ARG A 56 -0.85 -11.39 -13.97
C ARG A 56 -1.26 -10.18 -13.15
N LEU A 57 -0.33 -9.31 -12.81
CA LEU A 57 -0.57 -8.07 -12.09
C LEU A 57 -0.56 -6.91 -13.09
N SER A 58 -1.31 -5.86 -12.75
CA SER A 58 -1.26 -4.58 -13.44
C SER A 58 -1.07 -3.44 -12.42
N PRO A 59 0.09 -3.35 -11.74
CA PRO A 59 0.35 -2.31 -10.75
C PRO A 59 0.27 -0.92 -11.39
N ASP A 60 -0.51 -0.03 -10.80
CA ASP A 60 -0.72 1.31 -11.34
C ASP A 60 -0.85 2.35 -10.21
N PRO A 61 0.18 3.19 -10.00
CA PRO A 61 0.12 4.29 -9.03
C PRO A 61 -0.97 5.31 -9.33
N ALA A 62 -1.39 5.44 -10.60
CA ALA A 62 -2.48 6.30 -11.05
C ALA A 62 -3.86 5.61 -10.98
N GLY A 63 -3.91 4.35 -10.55
CA GLY A 63 -5.12 3.57 -10.41
C GLY A 63 -6.18 4.25 -9.54
N ARG A 64 -7.43 3.84 -9.69
CA ARG A 64 -8.57 4.43 -8.97
C ARG A 64 -8.36 4.34 -7.45
N LEU A 65 -8.37 5.50 -6.79
CA LEU A 65 -8.41 5.59 -5.33
C LEU A 65 -9.86 5.48 -4.85
N HIS A 66 -10.17 4.44 -4.09
CA HIS A 66 -11.54 4.18 -3.66
C HIS A 66 -11.88 4.88 -2.34
N VAL A 67 -13.17 5.18 -2.16
CA VAL A 67 -13.70 5.72 -0.90
C VAL A 67 -14.50 4.62 -0.21
N SER A 68 -13.94 4.02 0.84
CA SER A 68 -14.62 2.98 1.63
C SER A 68 -15.68 3.51 2.59
N ARG A 69 -15.66 4.82 2.90
CA ARG A 69 -16.68 5.48 3.73
C ARG A 69 -17.94 5.79 2.91
N ALA A 70 -18.60 4.75 2.43
CA ALA A 70 -19.90 4.84 1.77
C ALA A 70 -21.03 4.37 2.71
N GLY A 71 -22.24 4.92 2.53
CA GLY A 71 -23.41 4.56 3.31
C GLY A 71 -23.29 4.87 4.81
N PHE A 72 -23.69 3.92 5.65
CA PHE A 72 -23.73 4.05 7.13
C PHE A 72 -22.37 4.43 7.74
N TRP A 73 -21.27 4.08 7.08
CA TRP A 73 -19.90 4.38 7.53
C TRP A 73 -19.51 5.87 7.46
N ARG A 74 -20.33 6.73 6.82
CA ARG A 74 -20.13 8.19 6.80
C ARG A 74 -20.39 8.85 8.14
N LEU A 75 -21.23 8.24 8.99
CA LEU A 75 -21.57 8.73 10.33
C LEU A 75 -20.41 8.67 11.33
N TRP A 76 -19.39 7.86 11.03
CA TRP A 76 -18.20 7.72 11.86
C TRP A 76 -17.15 8.77 11.47
N ARG A 77 -16.54 9.39 12.50
CA ARG A 77 -15.48 10.41 12.29
C ARG A 77 -14.28 9.78 11.57
N PRO A 78 -13.67 10.49 10.60
CA PRO A 78 -12.41 10.05 10.03
C PRO A 78 -11.35 9.99 11.13
N ALA A 79 -10.75 8.80 11.28
CA ALA A 79 -9.58 8.59 12.11
C ALA A 79 -8.43 8.16 11.17
N PRO A 80 -7.78 9.10 10.47
CA PRO A 80 -6.60 8.78 9.68
C PRO A 80 -5.55 8.16 10.60
N ARG A 81 -4.89 7.10 10.14
CA ARG A 81 -3.82 6.47 10.93
C ARG A 81 -2.63 7.42 11.01
N THR A 82 -2.06 7.56 12.21
CA THR A 82 -0.78 8.23 12.39
C THR A 82 0.32 7.35 11.78
N ILE A 83 1.07 7.92 10.84
CA ILE A 83 2.26 7.30 10.27
C ILE A 83 3.46 7.77 11.12
N PRO A 84 4.23 6.85 11.72
CA PRO A 84 5.35 7.24 12.57
C PRO A 84 6.49 7.88 11.77
N GLU A 85 7.29 8.74 12.41
CA GLU A 85 8.52 9.28 11.84
C GLU A 85 9.49 8.15 11.46
N GLY A 86 10.12 8.26 10.29
CA GLY A 86 11.00 7.23 9.76
C GLY A 86 10.27 5.97 9.27
N ALA A 87 8.94 6.02 9.11
CA ALA A 87 8.20 4.94 8.48
C ALA A 87 8.69 4.69 7.05
N ARG A 88 8.62 3.43 6.61
CA ARG A 88 8.84 3.08 5.21
C ARG A 88 7.58 3.28 4.40
N ILE A 89 7.69 3.99 3.29
CA ILE A 89 6.60 4.30 2.37
C ILE A 89 7.00 3.75 1.01
N HIS A 90 6.08 3.03 0.36
CA HIS A 90 6.34 2.49 -0.96
C HIS A 90 6.44 3.62 -2.00
N ARG A 91 7.37 3.51 -2.96
CA ARG A 91 7.61 4.52 -4.01
C ARG A 91 6.37 4.91 -4.80
N SER A 92 5.38 4.01 -4.91
CA SER A 92 4.13 4.29 -5.61
C SER A 92 3.32 5.43 -4.98
N VAL A 93 3.48 5.68 -3.67
CA VAL A 93 2.86 6.81 -2.99
C VAL A 93 3.39 8.13 -3.55
N LEU A 94 4.71 8.22 -3.72
CA LEU A 94 5.37 9.39 -4.31
C LEU A 94 5.00 9.54 -5.79
N ALA A 95 5.06 8.46 -6.57
CA ALA A 95 4.67 8.49 -7.97
C ALA A 95 3.23 9.01 -8.16
N ARG A 96 2.33 8.69 -7.22
CA ARG A 96 0.97 9.21 -7.20
C ARG A 96 0.88 10.69 -6.81
N MET A 97 1.73 11.15 -5.88
CA MET A 97 1.81 12.56 -5.48
C MET A 97 2.39 13.45 -6.59
N ASP A 98 3.33 12.89 -7.36
CA ASP A 98 4.03 13.60 -8.43
C ASP A 98 3.15 13.81 -9.67
N ASP A 99 2.03 13.09 -9.81
CA ASP A 99 1.04 13.31 -10.86
C ASP A 99 -0.01 14.35 -10.44
N PRO A 100 0.06 15.59 -10.97
CA PRO A 100 -0.86 16.65 -10.58
C PRO A 100 -2.32 16.35 -10.98
N ALA A 101 -2.55 15.50 -11.99
CA ALA A 101 -3.88 15.16 -12.45
C ALA A 101 -4.67 14.34 -11.41
N LEU A 102 -3.97 13.67 -10.48
CA LEU A 102 -4.58 12.84 -9.45
C LEU A 102 -4.98 13.65 -8.20
N GLY A 103 -4.46 14.86 -8.03
CA GLY A 103 -4.73 15.71 -6.86
C GLY A 103 -4.44 15.02 -5.52
N TYR A 104 -3.47 14.10 -5.50
CA TYR A 104 -3.21 13.23 -4.36
C TYR A 104 -2.19 13.84 -3.40
N GLY A 105 -2.66 14.30 -2.24
CA GLY A 105 -1.82 14.88 -1.17
C GLY A 105 -2.27 14.39 0.21
N PRO A 106 -1.80 13.21 0.68
CA PRO A 106 -2.19 12.67 1.97
C PRO A 106 -1.68 13.55 3.12
N GLY A 107 -2.59 14.14 3.89
CA GLY A 107 -2.25 15.06 4.98
C GLY A 107 -1.66 14.41 6.25
N ASN A 108 -1.47 13.08 6.27
CA ASN A 108 -0.93 12.33 7.41
C ASN A 108 0.48 11.76 7.15
N LEU A 109 1.17 12.20 6.10
CA LEU A 109 2.58 11.86 5.89
C LEU A 109 3.46 12.46 7.00
N PRO A 110 4.45 11.72 7.52
CA PRO A 110 5.38 12.23 8.51
C PRO A 110 6.37 13.21 7.88
N GLY A 111 7.06 13.99 8.71
CA GLY A 111 8.10 14.92 8.23
C GLY A 111 9.31 14.19 7.64
N ARG A 112 9.62 12.98 8.14
CA ARG A 112 10.64 12.08 7.60
C ARG A 112 10.09 10.68 7.38
N TYR A 113 10.46 10.07 6.26
CA TYR A 113 10.15 8.70 5.90
C TYR A 113 11.26 8.13 5.02
N GLU A 114 11.32 6.80 4.92
CA GLU A 114 12.18 6.07 3.99
C GLU A 114 11.35 5.62 2.80
N VAL A 115 11.86 5.81 1.59
CA VAL A 115 11.20 5.33 0.37
C VAL A 115 11.72 3.94 0.04
N VAL A 116 10.81 3.00 -0.18
CA VAL A 116 11.15 1.62 -0.55
C VAL A 116 10.49 1.19 -1.86
N GLU A 117 11.12 0.20 -2.48
CA GLU A 117 10.60 -0.58 -3.61
C GLU A 117 9.74 -1.77 -3.14
#